data_AF-A0A2P7BNJ7-F1
#
_entry.id   AF-A0A2P7BNJ7-F1
#
_cell.length_a   1.000
_cell.length_b   1.000
_cell.length_c   1.000
_cell.angle_alpha   90.00
_cell.angle_beta   90.00
_cell.angle_gamma   90.00
#
_symmetry.space_group_name_H-M   'P 1'
#
loop_
_entity.id
_entity.type
_entity.pdbx_description
1 polymer ?
#
loop_
_entity_poly.entity_id
_entity_poly.type
_entity_poly.pdbx_seq_one_letter_code
_entity_poly.pdbx_strand_id
1 'polypeptide(L)'
;MNRIAIGSLIIGFVAVLVLLVLSLSARGDDLKDINWLAEDINSGGVIDNAQTTLMVNADGSVTGSGGCNRFMSNASIDGSKITFNPTVATRMMCAPALMDQEQKFFSALEQARSYAIDAPTGKLLLHDEAGKVVARLARQD
;
A
#
# COMPACT_ATOMS: atom_id res chain seq x y z
N MET A 1 -61.42 14.03 16.64
CA MET A 1 -60.58 12.94 16.12
C MET A 1 -59.72 13.50 14.99
N ASN A 2 -58.43 13.68 15.22
CA ASN A 2 -57.39 13.60 14.19
C ASN A 2 -56.01 13.69 14.85
N ARG A 3 -55.37 12.53 14.98
CA ARG A 3 -53.95 12.42 15.34
C ARG A 3 -53.18 12.34 14.03
N ILE A 4 -52.47 13.40 13.67
CA ILE A 4 -51.57 13.40 12.51
C ILE A 4 -50.17 13.04 13.00
N ALA A 5 -49.59 12.05 12.35
CA ALA A 5 -48.38 11.33 12.72
C ALA A 5 -47.11 12.18 12.56
N ILE A 6 -46.25 12.15 13.58
CA ILE A 6 -44.92 12.81 13.65
C ILE A 6 -43.81 11.87 13.12
N GLY A 7 -44.15 10.76 12.45
CA GLY A 7 -43.24 9.62 12.23
C GLY A 7 -42.28 9.68 11.03
N SER A 8 -42.34 10.71 10.17
CA SER A 8 -41.68 10.62 8.84
C SER A 8 -40.37 11.37 8.67
N LEU A 9 -39.90 12.14 9.67
CA LEU A 9 -38.69 12.97 9.53
C LEU A 9 -37.39 12.32 10.07
N ILE A 10 -37.50 11.31 10.92
CA ILE A 10 -36.33 10.65 11.54
C ILE A 10 -35.70 9.60 10.61
N ILE A 11 -36.50 9.00 9.72
CA ILE A 11 -36.07 7.88 8.86
C ILE A 11 -35.08 8.35 7.76
N GLY A 12 -35.18 9.60 7.30
CA GLY A 12 -34.30 10.14 6.27
C GLY A 12 -32.88 10.44 6.74
N PHE A 13 -32.70 10.84 8.00
CA PHE A 13 -31.38 11.20 8.54
C PHE A 13 -30.53 9.97 8.88
N VAL A 14 -31.18 8.87 9.29
CA VAL A 14 -30.52 7.60 9.59
C VAL A 14 -29.97 6.94 8.32
N ALA A 15 -30.68 7.00 7.20
CA ALA A 15 -30.22 6.41 5.94
C ALA A 15 -28.96 7.10 5.37
N VAL A 16 -28.86 8.43 5.47
CA VAL A 16 -27.68 9.20 5.04
C VAL A 16 -26.47 8.94 5.94
N LEU A 17 -26.70 8.72 7.24
CA LEU A 17 -25.62 8.40 8.19
C LEU A 17 -25.06 6.98 7.98
N VAL A 18 -25.89 6.01 7.58
CA VAL A 18 -25.46 4.62 7.29
C VAL A 18 -24.61 4.53 6.01
N LEU A 19 -24.89 5.36 5.00
CA LEU A 19 -24.09 5.42 3.76
C LEU A 19 -22.66 5.97 3.98
N LEU A 20 -22.43 6.81 4.99
CA LEU A 20 -21.10 7.38 5.25
C LEU A 20 -20.14 6.40 5.95
N VAL A 21 -20.65 5.42 6.69
CA VAL A 21 -19.85 4.52 7.54
C VAL A 21 -19.29 3.32 6.77
N LEU A 22 -19.89 2.95 5.64
CA LEU A 22 -19.49 1.77 4.85
C LEU A 22 -18.17 1.90 4.07
N SER A 23 -17.56 3.09 4.06
CA SER A 23 -16.39 3.36 3.19
C SER A 23 -15.03 3.12 3.85
N LEU A 24 -14.98 2.86 5.16
CA LEU A 24 -13.70 2.85 5.88
C LEU A 24 -12.99 1.48 5.91
N SER A 25 -13.74 0.38 5.78
CA SER A 25 -13.20 -0.97 6.00
C SER A 25 -12.57 -1.62 4.77
N ALA A 26 -12.69 -1.05 3.57
CA ALA A 26 -12.30 -1.71 2.32
C ALA A 26 -10.87 -1.41 1.82
N ARG A 27 -10.11 -0.56 2.51
CA ARG A 27 -8.77 -0.14 2.05
C ARG A 27 -7.68 -1.16 2.38
N GLY A 28 -7.72 -1.79 3.55
CA GLY A 28 -6.69 -2.77 3.94
C GLY A 28 -6.61 -4.03 3.06
N ASP A 29 -7.74 -4.41 2.46
CA ASP A 29 -7.86 -5.61 1.64
C ASP A 29 -7.45 -5.37 0.18
N ASP A 30 -7.38 -4.10 -0.26
CA ASP A 30 -7.06 -3.76 -1.65
C ASP A 30 -5.56 -3.89 -1.98
N LEU A 31 -4.71 -3.91 -0.96
CA LEU A 31 -3.25 -4.04 -1.05
C LEU A 31 -2.78 -5.51 -1.00
N LYS A 32 -3.53 -6.35 -0.29
CA LYS A 32 -3.09 -7.69 0.12
C LYS A 32 -3.22 -8.72 -1.01
N ASP A 33 -2.38 -9.75 -0.93
CA ASP A 33 -2.33 -10.90 -1.85
C ASP A 33 -2.22 -10.49 -3.34
N ILE A 34 -1.61 -9.33 -3.57
CA ILE A 34 -1.28 -8.80 -4.90
C ILE A 34 0.22 -8.65 -5.00
N ASN A 35 0.79 -9.09 -6.12
CA ASN A 35 2.18 -8.83 -6.44
C ASN A 35 2.28 -7.45 -7.11
N TRP A 36 2.98 -6.53 -6.44
CA TRP A 36 3.20 -5.16 -6.89
C TRP A 36 4.61 -5.00 -7.47
N LEU A 37 4.72 -4.49 -8.69
CA LEU A 37 5.97 -4.20 -9.38
C LEU A 37 6.30 -2.71 -9.25
N ALA A 38 7.46 -2.36 -8.71
CA ALA A 38 7.89 -0.97 -8.61
C ALA A 38 8.11 -0.35 -10.00
N GLU A 39 7.57 0.83 -10.21
CA GLU A 39 7.77 1.66 -11.41
C GLU A 39 8.56 2.94 -11.08
N ASP A 40 8.59 3.33 -9.81
CA ASP A 40 9.39 4.45 -9.31
C ASP A 40 9.73 4.27 -7.83
N ILE A 41 10.97 4.60 -7.47
CA ILE A 41 11.47 4.61 -6.10
C ILE A 41 12.08 5.99 -5.84
N ASN A 42 11.54 6.73 -4.88
CA ASN A 42 11.98 8.07 -4.50
C ASN A 42 12.13 9.05 -5.68
N SER A 43 11.24 8.99 -6.69
CA SER A 43 11.29 9.82 -7.89
C SER A 43 12.51 9.59 -8.79
N GLY A 44 13.16 8.43 -8.65
CA GLY A 44 14.37 8.05 -9.40
C GLY A 44 14.14 7.05 -10.54
N GLY A 45 12.90 6.60 -10.78
CA GLY A 45 12.60 5.50 -11.70
C GLY A 45 13.07 4.14 -11.18
N VAL A 46 13.05 3.14 -12.06
CA VAL A 46 13.55 1.78 -11.82
C VAL A 46 14.34 1.27 -13.03
N ILE A 47 15.16 0.25 -12.81
CA ILE A 47 15.88 -0.50 -13.83
C ILE A 47 14.97 -1.63 -14.33
N ASP A 48 14.43 -1.49 -15.55
CA ASP A 48 13.37 -2.35 -16.09
C ASP A 48 13.68 -3.86 -16.07
N ASN A 49 14.94 -4.24 -16.31
CA ASN A 49 15.36 -5.65 -16.35
C ASN A 49 15.68 -6.23 -14.96
N ALA A 50 15.52 -5.44 -13.89
CA ALA A 50 15.68 -5.87 -12.51
C ALA A 50 14.38 -5.59 -11.74
N GLN A 51 13.45 -6.54 -11.82
CA GLN A 51 12.13 -6.40 -11.21
C GLN A 51 12.24 -6.26 -9.69
N THR A 52 11.80 -5.12 -9.18
CA THR A 52 11.62 -4.88 -7.75
C THR A 52 10.15 -5.09 -7.41
N THR A 53 9.86 -6.08 -6.58
CA THR A 53 8.47 -6.49 -6.28
C THR A 53 8.15 -6.46 -4.80
N LEU A 54 6.86 -6.33 -4.49
CA LEU A 54 6.30 -6.30 -3.14
C LEU A 54 4.98 -7.06 -3.11
N MET A 55 4.85 -8.02 -2.21
CA MET A 55 3.58 -8.67 -1.89
C MET A 55 3.38 -8.64 -0.39
N VAL A 56 2.24 -8.08 0.03
CA VAL A 56 1.77 -8.13 1.41
C VAL A 56 0.74 -9.26 1.48
N ASN A 57 1.03 -10.33 2.22
CA ASN A 57 0.13 -11.45 2.35
C ASN A 57 -1.01 -11.14 3.34
N ALA A 58 -2.09 -11.92 3.29
CA ALA A 58 -3.22 -11.82 4.20
C ALA A 58 -2.85 -11.77 5.70
N ASP A 59 -1.81 -12.52 6.09
CA ASP A 59 -1.30 -12.62 7.46
C ASP A 59 -0.35 -11.46 7.87
N GLY A 60 -0.11 -10.51 6.97
CA GLY A 60 0.80 -9.38 7.17
C GLY A 60 2.26 -9.72 6.95
N SER A 61 2.62 -10.94 6.55
CA SER A 61 3.97 -11.22 6.06
C SER A 61 4.20 -10.51 4.72
N VAL A 62 5.42 -10.04 4.51
CA VAL A 62 5.80 -9.33 3.29
C VAL A 62 6.91 -10.10 2.61
N THR A 63 6.77 -10.31 1.30
CA THR A 63 7.79 -10.94 0.47
C THR A 63 7.99 -10.14 -0.81
N GLY A 64 9.16 -10.28 -1.42
CA GLY A 64 9.43 -9.61 -2.69
C GLY A 64 10.87 -9.77 -3.17
N SER A 65 11.22 -8.98 -4.17
CA SER A 65 12.60 -8.82 -4.64
C SER A 65 12.99 -7.35 -4.64
N GLY A 66 14.23 -7.06 -4.24
CA GLY A 66 14.87 -5.75 -4.42
C GLY A 66 15.44 -5.54 -5.83
N GLY A 67 15.33 -6.55 -6.72
CA GLY A 67 16.00 -6.58 -8.03
C GLY A 67 17.35 -7.31 -8.00
N CYS A 68 18.07 -7.29 -6.88
CA CYS A 68 19.28 -8.09 -6.65
C CYS A 68 18.99 -9.32 -5.76
N ASN A 69 18.40 -9.09 -4.60
CA ASN A 69 18.07 -10.10 -3.61
C ASN A 69 16.56 -10.30 -3.49
N ARG A 70 16.20 -11.46 -2.94
CA ARG A 70 14.87 -11.67 -2.38
C ARG A 70 14.86 -11.14 -0.94
N PHE A 71 13.72 -10.60 -0.52
CA PHE A 71 13.56 -10.06 0.81
C PHE A 71 12.25 -10.52 1.47
N MET A 72 12.25 -10.40 2.79
CA MET A 72 11.16 -10.72 3.68
C MET A 72 11.03 -9.61 4.73
N SER A 73 9.80 -9.30 5.11
CA SER A 73 9.47 -8.36 6.19
C SER A 73 8.07 -8.72 6.75
N ASN A 74 7.52 -7.86 7.60
CA ASN A 74 6.12 -7.87 8.01
C ASN A 74 5.55 -6.45 7.89
N ALA A 75 4.28 -6.34 7.56
CA ALA A 75 3.54 -5.08 7.52
C ALA A 75 2.41 -5.08 8.56
N SER A 76 2.31 -3.99 9.30
CA SER A 76 1.11 -3.67 10.09
C SER A 76 0.26 -2.67 9.31
N ILE A 77 -1.02 -2.98 9.10
CA ILE A 77 -1.96 -2.13 8.34
C ILE A 77 -3.13 -1.75 9.25
N ASP A 78 -3.42 -0.47 9.35
CA ASP A 78 -4.57 0.09 10.06
C ASP A 78 -5.20 1.20 9.20
N GLY A 79 -6.30 0.86 8.52
CA GLY A 79 -6.90 1.73 7.51
C GLY A 79 -5.92 2.01 6.37
N SER A 80 -5.55 3.28 6.18
CA SER A 80 -4.56 3.71 5.19
C SER A 80 -3.13 3.79 5.75
N LYS A 81 -2.93 3.54 7.04
CA LYS A 81 -1.60 3.51 7.65
C LYS A 81 -0.95 2.16 7.34
N ILE A 82 0.35 2.21 7.04
CA ILE A 82 1.17 1.02 6.87
C ILE A 82 2.55 1.27 7.47
N THR A 83 3.04 0.28 8.20
CA THR A 83 4.41 0.26 8.71
C THR A 83 5.04 -1.07 8.37
N PHE A 84 6.22 -1.03 7.78
CA PHE A 84 7.03 -2.23 7.53
C PHE A 84 8.04 -2.42 8.66
N ASN A 85 8.20 -3.68 9.08
CA ASN A 85 9.27 -4.09 9.97
C ASN A 85 10.62 -4.09 9.21
N PRO A 86 11.75 -4.18 9.92
CA PRO A 86 13.05 -4.28 9.30
C PRO A 86 13.09 -5.38 8.24
N THR A 87 13.61 -5.02 7.06
CA THR A 87 13.70 -5.95 5.94
C THR A 87 14.90 -6.88 6.12
N VAL A 88 14.69 -8.17 5.90
CA VAL A 88 15.75 -9.19 5.85
C VAL A 88 15.86 -9.67 4.41
N ALA A 89 17.08 -9.71 3.88
CA ALA A 89 17.34 -10.12 2.51
C ALA A 89 18.51 -11.11 2.44
N THR A 90 18.56 -11.87 1.34
CA THR A 90 19.77 -12.63 0.97
C THR A 90 20.94 -11.67 0.70
N ARG A 91 22.17 -12.19 0.63
CA ARG A 91 23.39 -11.39 0.39
C ARG A 91 24.10 -11.82 -0.90
N MET A 92 23.43 -11.63 -2.04
CA MET A 92 24.02 -11.79 -3.36
C MET A 92 24.74 -10.49 -3.77
N MET A 93 25.84 -10.64 -4.49
CA MET A 93 26.53 -9.51 -5.13
C MET A 93 26.01 -9.39 -6.57
N CYS A 94 25.44 -8.23 -6.90
CA CYS A 94 24.98 -7.89 -8.24
C CYS A 94 25.76 -6.70 -8.79
N ALA A 95 25.40 -6.23 -9.98
CA ALA A 95 25.93 -4.95 -10.47
C ALA A 95 25.60 -3.81 -9.48
N PRO A 96 26.49 -2.81 -9.30
CA PRO A 96 26.30 -1.75 -8.31
C PRO A 96 24.95 -1.01 -8.43
N ALA A 97 24.46 -0.80 -9.66
CA ALA A 97 23.18 -0.15 -9.89
C ALA A 97 21.98 -0.95 -9.34
N LEU A 98 22.02 -2.29 -9.37
CA LEU A 98 20.95 -3.13 -8.82
C LEU A 98 20.97 -3.12 -7.29
N MET A 99 22.16 -3.12 -6.70
CA MET A 99 22.32 -3.03 -5.25
C MET A 99 21.87 -1.65 -4.72
N ASP A 100 22.14 -0.58 -5.47
CA ASP A 100 21.67 0.77 -5.14
C ASP A 100 20.12 0.88 -5.21
N GLN A 101 19.50 0.34 -6.26
CA GLN A 101 18.04 0.29 -6.36
C GLN A 101 17.42 -0.50 -5.20
N GLU A 102 17.97 -1.67 -4.88
CA GLU A 102 17.54 -2.49 -3.75
C GLU A 102 17.59 -1.71 -2.43
N GLN A 103 18.71 -1.05 -2.16
CA GLN A 103 18.89 -0.28 -0.92
C GLN A 103 17.91 0.90 -0.84
N LYS A 104 17.67 1.59 -1.96
CA LYS A 104 16.67 2.66 -2.05
C LYS A 104 15.26 2.13 -1.80
N PHE A 105 14.94 0.94 -2.32
CA PHE A 105 13.64 0.32 -2.10
C PHE A 105 13.43 -0.04 -0.63
N PHE A 106 14.41 -0.69 0.01
CA PHE A 106 14.32 -1.03 1.43
C PHE A 106 14.19 0.22 2.31
N SER A 107 14.89 1.30 1.96
CA SER A 107 14.75 2.58 2.65
C SER A 107 13.37 3.21 2.44
N ALA A 108 12.77 3.08 1.26
CA ALA A 108 11.41 3.55 1.01
C ALA A 108 10.38 2.76 1.85
N LEU A 109 10.54 1.44 1.99
CA LEU A 109 9.69 0.62 2.86
C LEU A 109 9.82 1.04 4.33
N GLU A 110 11.04 1.30 4.81
CA GLU A 110 11.28 1.77 6.18
C GLU A 110 10.64 3.14 6.47
N GLN A 111 10.64 4.04 5.48
CA GLN A 111 10.08 5.38 5.58
C GLN A 111 8.54 5.41 5.44
N ALA A 112 7.95 4.42 4.79
CA ALA A 112 6.51 4.39 4.54
C ALA A 112 5.70 4.45 5.86
N ARG A 113 4.67 5.30 5.86
CA ARG A 113 3.71 5.47 6.97
C ARG A 113 2.26 5.33 6.52
N SER A 114 2.00 5.53 5.23
CA SER A 114 0.68 5.33 4.65
C SER A 114 0.77 4.81 3.22
N TYR A 115 -0.32 4.23 2.75
CA TYR A 115 -0.48 3.82 1.37
C TYR A 115 -1.81 4.32 0.80
N ALA A 116 -1.87 4.38 -0.53
CA ALA A 116 -3.11 4.57 -1.28
C ALA A 116 -3.02 3.78 -2.58
N ILE A 117 -4.17 3.30 -3.06
CA ILE A 117 -4.32 2.87 -4.44
C ILE A 117 -4.92 4.02 -5.23
N ASP A 118 -4.18 4.52 -6.20
CA ASP A 118 -4.64 5.56 -7.11
C ASP A 118 -5.79 5.03 -7.97
N ALA A 119 -7.01 5.51 -7.75
CA ALA A 119 -8.21 4.98 -8.42
C ALA A 119 -8.16 5.06 -9.96
N PRO A 120 -7.64 6.13 -10.59
CA PRO A 120 -7.51 6.20 -12.05
C PRO A 120 -6.55 5.16 -12.64
N THR A 121 -5.42 4.90 -11.99
CA THR A 121 -4.35 4.05 -12.55
C THR A 121 -4.25 2.66 -11.94
N GLY A 122 -4.90 2.43 -10.80
CA GLY A 122 -4.76 1.21 -10.00
C GLY A 122 -3.37 1.06 -9.35
N LYS A 123 -2.54 2.11 -9.35
CA LYS A 123 -1.18 2.05 -8.83
C LYS A 123 -1.16 2.17 -7.31
N LEU A 124 -0.36 1.33 -6.67
CA LEU A 124 -0.02 1.46 -5.27
C LEU A 124 0.96 2.61 -5.08
N LEU A 125 0.65 3.52 -4.16
CA LEU A 125 1.49 4.62 -3.73
C LEU A 125 1.83 4.42 -2.25
N LEU A 126 3.12 4.39 -1.92
CA LEU A 126 3.61 4.42 -0.54
C LEU A 126 4.06 5.84 -0.22
N HIS A 127 3.61 6.38 0.90
CA HIS A 127 3.96 7.72 1.36
C HIS A 127 4.71 7.68 2.69
N ASP A 128 5.69 8.56 2.86
CA ASP A 128 6.37 8.80 4.13
C ASP A 128 5.50 9.62 5.12
N GLU A 129 6.10 9.98 6.25
CA GLU A 129 5.47 10.80 7.29
C GLU A 129 5.08 12.21 6.81
N ALA A 130 5.81 12.76 5.83
CA ALA A 130 5.54 14.08 5.24
C ALA A 130 4.50 14.02 4.12
N GLY A 131 4.00 12.82 3.77
CA GLY A 131 3.06 12.60 2.67
C GLY A 131 3.73 12.58 1.29
N LYS A 132 5.06 12.50 1.22
CA LYS A 132 5.79 12.36 -0.05
C LYS A 132 5.70 10.91 -0.53
N VAL A 133 5.44 10.71 -1.81
CA VAL A 133 5.50 9.38 -2.44
C VAL A 133 6.96 8.88 -2.44
N VAL A 134 7.22 7.79 -1.73
CA VAL A 134 8.54 7.13 -1.65
C VAL A 134 8.64 5.92 -2.57
N ALA A 135 7.51 5.33 -2.96
CA ALA A 135 7.46 4.31 -4.01
C ALA A 135 6.10 4.33 -4.72
N ARG A 136 6.12 4.06 -6.03
CA ARG A 136 4.93 3.83 -6.84
C ARG A 136 5.07 2.49 -7.55
N LEU A 137 4.05 1.66 -7.42
CA LEU A 137 4.05 0.29 -7.90
C LEU A 137 2.80 0.00 -8.73
N ALA A 138 2.96 -0.75 -9.82
CA ALA A 138 1.88 -1.27 -10.62
C ALA A 138 1.54 -2.70 -10.18
N ARG A 139 0.28 -3.10 -10.35
CA ARG A 139 -0.12 -4.48 -10.18
C ARG A 139 0.56 -5.36 -11.25
N GLN A 140 1.16 -6.46 -10.84
CA GLN A 140 1.78 -7.47 -11.69
C GLN A 140 1.00 -8.77 -11.52
N ASP A 141 0.26 -9.17 -12.55
CA ASP A 141 -0.48 -10.43 -12.60
C ASP A 141 0.45 -11.64 -12.78
#